data_AF-A0A382WJY6-F1
#
_entry.id   AF-A0A382WJY6-F1
#
_cell.length_a   1.000
_cell.length_b   1.000
_cell.length_c   1.000
_cell.angle_alpha   90.00
_cell.angle_beta   90.00
_cell.angle_gamma   90.00
#
_symmetry.space_group_name_H-M   'P 1'
#
loop_
_entity.id
_entity.type
_entity.pdbx_description
1 polymer ?
#
loop_
_entity_poly.entity_id
_entity_poly.type
_entity_poly.pdbx_seq_one_letter_code
_entity_poly.pdbx_strand_id
1 'polypeptide(L)'
;MSLRKFLLNDRNTSFNIYWLNALFIALAICGPWFNLTISSHDLVKSYFASFGIGILMLLSFFYKCNNSEVNLKINYIKFSFLCLFVLGICSVFWSVNFDFTINKLLLWLIAVFSFLLALNLSITYENLIKIAWGLILSAGIIAVIGISQHLFDPFSLTQAAPPASTFGNKNMATQPLVLILPLIFFLLISKNIQDLKVWTLTLITSLV
;
A
#
# COMPACT_ATOMS: atom_id res chain seq x y z
N MET A 1 -6.90 -0.13 -27.75
CA MET A 1 -7.36 -0.55 -26.41
C MET A 1 -7.73 0.70 -25.64
N SER A 2 -9.01 0.95 -25.35
CA SER A 2 -9.40 2.25 -24.76
C SER A 2 -8.88 2.35 -23.33
N LEU A 3 -8.44 3.55 -22.92
CA LEU A 3 -7.95 3.86 -21.56
C LEU A 3 -8.91 3.34 -20.46
N ARG A 4 -10.20 3.25 -20.81
CA ARG A 4 -11.29 2.68 -19.99
C ARG A 4 -11.08 1.20 -19.63
N LYS A 5 -10.67 0.35 -20.57
CA LYS A 5 -10.41 -1.09 -20.32
C LYS A 5 -9.18 -1.33 -19.43
N PHE A 6 -8.26 -0.38 -19.42
CA PHE A 6 -7.03 -0.48 -18.65
C PHE A 6 -7.24 -0.10 -17.18
N LEU A 7 -8.10 0.88 -16.90
CA LEU A 7 -8.36 1.39 -15.55
C LEU A 7 -9.60 0.76 -14.87
N LEU A 8 -10.52 0.19 -15.64
CA LEU A 8 -11.72 -0.49 -15.13
C LEU A 8 -11.73 -1.95 -15.57
N ASN A 9 -12.22 -2.83 -14.69
CA ASN A 9 -12.42 -4.23 -15.05
C ASN A 9 -13.66 -4.33 -15.96
N ASP A 10 -13.53 -4.91 -17.15
CA ASP A 10 -14.52 -4.91 -18.25
C ASP A 10 -15.95 -5.39 -17.87
N ARG A 11 -16.14 -5.99 -16.69
CA ARG A 11 -17.44 -6.51 -16.20
C ARG A 11 -18.09 -5.70 -15.08
N ASN A 12 -17.37 -4.81 -14.39
CA ASN A 12 -17.89 -4.06 -13.24
C ASN A 12 -17.46 -2.60 -13.31
N THR A 13 -18.33 -1.68 -12.92
CA THR A 13 -18.04 -0.25 -12.67
C THR A 13 -17.04 -0.01 -11.52
N SER A 14 -16.29 -1.05 -11.12
CA SER A 14 -15.35 -1.05 -10.01
C SER A 14 -13.91 -0.85 -10.48
N PHE A 15 -13.12 -0.20 -9.65
CA PHE A 15 -11.69 0.07 -9.86
C PHE A 15 -10.88 -1.19 -10.14
N ASN A 16 -9.93 -1.13 -11.09
CA ASN A 16 -9.09 -2.27 -11.44
C ASN A 16 -8.00 -2.52 -10.37
N ILE A 17 -8.03 -3.72 -9.78
CA ILE A 17 -7.15 -4.15 -8.68
C ILE A 17 -5.68 -4.23 -9.08
N TYR A 18 -5.38 -4.44 -10.37
CA TYR A 18 -3.98 -4.51 -10.81
C TYR A 18 -3.20 -3.23 -10.51
N TRP A 19 -3.86 -2.06 -10.54
CA TRP A 19 -3.23 -0.79 -10.18
C TRP A 19 -2.91 -0.69 -8.69
N LEU A 20 -3.77 -1.22 -7.83
CA LEU A 20 -3.50 -1.31 -6.40
C LEU A 20 -2.29 -2.21 -6.13
N ASN A 21 -2.23 -3.37 -6.79
CA ASN A 21 -1.09 -4.28 -6.68
C ASN A 21 0.21 -3.66 -7.20
N ALA A 22 0.16 -2.93 -8.32
CA ALA A 22 1.31 -2.20 -8.84
C ALA A 22 1.81 -1.16 -7.84
N LEU A 23 0.90 -0.47 -7.13
CA LEU A 23 1.27 0.46 -6.06
C LEU A 23 1.96 -0.25 -4.90
N PHE A 24 1.50 -1.43 -4.46
CA PHE A 24 2.17 -2.20 -3.41
C PHE A 24 3.59 -2.62 -3.78
N ILE A 25 3.81 -3.02 -5.03
CA ILE A 25 5.14 -3.38 -5.54
C ILE A 25 6.02 -2.13 -5.62
N ALA A 26 5.50 -1.02 -6.13
CA ALA A 26 6.24 0.22 -6.23
C ALA A 26 6.62 0.78 -4.85
N LEU A 27 5.75 0.65 -3.85
CA LEU A 27 6.05 0.99 -2.45
C LEU A 27 7.16 0.12 -1.86
N ALA A 28 7.26 -1.15 -2.25
CA ALA A 28 8.38 -1.99 -1.85
C ALA A 28 9.69 -1.50 -2.48
N ILE A 29 9.69 -1.10 -3.76
CA ILE A 29 10.94 -0.71 -4.41
C ILE A 29 11.36 0.73 -4.05
N CYS A 30 10.42 1.55 -3.56
CA CYS A 30 10.68 2.95 -3.25
C CYS A 30 11.49 3.12 -1.95
N GLY A 31 12.65 3.76 -2.06
CA GLY A 31 13.46 4.17 -0.92
C GLY A 31 14.66 5.03 -1.34
N PRO A 32 15.23 5.82 -0.43
CA PRO A 32 16.49 6.53 -0.65
C PRO A 32 17.68 5.56 -0.63
N TRP A 33 17.90 4.86 -1.74
CA TRP A 33 18.94 3.82 -1.88
C TRP A 33 20.38 4.35 -1.79
N PHE A 34 20.60 5.62 -2.15
CA PHE A 34 21.96 6.14 -2.36
C PHE A 34 22.41 7.11 -1.28
N ASN A 35 21.52 7.92 -0.71
CA ASN A 35 21.91 8.92 0.28
C ASN A 35 20.76 9.30 1.23
N LEU A 36 20.96 9.03 2.52
CA LEU A 36 20.03 9.38 3.61
C LEU A 36 20.04 10.88 3.94
N THR A 37 21.10 11.61 3.57
CA THR A 37 21.18 13.07 3.85
C THR A 37 20.18 13.87 3.03
N ILE A 38 19.72 13.33 1.90
CA ILE A 38 18.75 13.98 1.02
C ILE A 38 17.32 13.72 1.53
N SER A 39 17.04 12.51 2.04
CA SER A 39 15.71 12.14 2.53
C SER A 39 15.75 10.89 3.41
N SER A 40 14.91 10.86 4.44
CA SER A 40 14.73 9.68 5.29
C SER A 40 13.77 8.66 4.64
N HIS A 41 13.90 7.39 5.02
CA HIS A 41 13.02 6.31 4.52
C HIS A 41 11.54 6.57 4.81
N ASP A 42 11.24 7.09 6.00
CA ASP A 42 9.87 7.37 6.44
C ASP A 42 9.22 8.45 5.57
N LEU A 43 9.99 9.49 5.22
CA LEU A 43 9.52 10.54 4.32
C LEU A 43 9.27 9.95 2.93
N VAL A 44 10.26 9.33 2.29
CA VAL A 44 10.11 8.84 0.91
C VAL A 44 8.93 7.87 0.76
N LYS A 45 8.77 6.94 1.70
CA LYS A 45 7.64 5.99 1.67
C LYS A 45 6.30 6.66 1.93
N SER A 46 6.21 7.58 2.89
CA SER A 46 4.94 8.27 3.20
C SER A 46 4.51 9.18 2.05
N TYR A 47 5.44 9.88 1.39
CA TYR A 47 5.15 10.66 0.19
C TYR A 47 4.77 9.78 -1.00
N PHE A 48 5.48 8.67 -1.24
CA PHE A 48 5.11 7.75 -2.32
C PHE A 48 3.73 7.13 -2.10
N ALA A 49 3.40 6.79 -0.85
CA ALA A 49 2.07 6.30 -0.48
C ALA A 49 0.99 7.39 -0.66
N SER A 50 1.24 8.63 -0.23
CA SER A 50 0.28 9.73 -0.35
C SER A 50 -0.01 10.08 -1.80
N PHE A 51 1.01 10.25 -2.63
CA PHE A 51 0.85 10.52 -4.05
C PHE A 51 0.22 9.32 -4.77
N GLY A 52 0.71 8.11 -4.51
CA GLY A 52 0.18 6.91 -5.14
C GLY A 52 -1.31 6.72 -4.86
N ILE A 53 -1.71 6.72 -3.59
CA ILE A 53 -3.11 6.54 -3.21
C ILE A 53 -3.96 7.74 -3.65
N GLY A 54 -3.43 8.97 -3.57
CA GLY A 54 -4.09 10.17 -4.05
C GLY A 54 -4.40 10.11 -5.56
N ILE A 55 -3.43 9.66 -6.38
CA ILE A 55 -3.62 9.47 -7.82
C ILE A 55 -4.68 8.39 -8.09
N LEU A 56 -4.61 7.24 -7.42
CA LEU A 56 -5.62 6.18 -7.59
C LEU A 56 -7.02 6.67 -7.20
N MET A 57 -7.12 7.45 -6.12
CA MET A 57 -8.38 8.02 -5.67
C MET A 57 -8.94 9.02 -6.68
N LEU A 58 -8.12 9.97 -7.16
CA LEU A 58 -8.51 10.94 -8.17
C LEU A 58 -8.97 10.27 -9.47
N LEU A 59 -8.24 9.24 -9.93
CA LEU A 59 -8.66 8.43 -11.07
C LEU A 59 -10.02 7.78 -10.82
N SER A 60 -10.20 7.15 -9.66
CA SER A 60 -11.47 6.50 -9.31
C SER A 60 -12.65 7.50 -9.25
N PHE A 61 -12.41 8.71 -8.74
CA PHE A 61 -13.41 9.79 -8.74
C PHE A 61 -13.72 10.29 -10.14
N PHE A 62 -12.68 10.57 -10.95
CA PHE A 62 -12.84 11.04 -12.32
C PHE A 62 -13.72 10.09 -13.14
N TYR A 63 -13.52 8.78 -12.97
CA TYR A 63 -14.38 7.78 -13.62
C TYR A 63 -15.80 7.73 -13.09
N LYS A 64 -16.01 7.93 -11.78
CA LYS A 64 -17.35 7.97 -11.19
C LYS A 64 -18.11 9.23 -11.58
N CYS A 65 -17.46 10.39 -11.70
CA CYS A 65 -18.08 11.62 -12.17
C CYS A 65 -18.65 11.48 -13.58
N ASN A 66 -18.01 10.67 -14.44
CA ASN A 66 -18.51 10.40 -15.79
C ASN A 66 -19.67 9.39 -15.84
N ASN A 67 -19.97 8.70 -14.73
CA ASN A 67 -21.10 7.78 -14.63
C ASN A 67 -22.17 8.39 -13.70
N SER A 68 -23.22 8.93 -14.29
CA SER A 68 -24.27 9.72 -13.61
C SER A 68 -25.15 8.94 -12.61
N GLU A 69 -25.02 7.62 -12.50
CA GLU A 69 -25.88 6.78 -11.67
C GLU A 69 -25.34 6.54 -10.25
N VAL A 70 -24.18 7.11 -9.88
CA VAL A 70 -23.54 6.83 -8.59
C VAL A 70 -24.15 7.67 -7.45
N ASN A 71 -25.18 7.13 -6.80
CA ASN A 71 -25.70 7.69 -5.55
C ASN A 71 -24.73 7.43 -4.38
N LEU A 72 -24.19 8.51 -3.79
CA LEU A 72 -23.36 8.44 -2.60
C LEU A 72 -24.20 8.08 -1.36
N LYS A 73 -24.34 6.77 -1.10
CA LYS A 73 -24.92 6.30 0.17
C LYS A 73 -23.91 6.53 1.30
N ILE A 74 -24.13 7.58 2.09
CA ILE A 74 -23.41 7.87 3.33
C ILE A 74 -24.00 6.98 4.43
N ASN A 75 -23.17 6.12 5.02
CA ASN A 75 -23.51 5.31 6.19
C ASN A 75 -22.90 5.96 7.44
N TYR A 76 -23.40 5.65 8.64
CA TYR A 76 -22.88 6.12 9.92
C TYR A 76 -21.37 5.88 10.07
N ILE A 77 -20.86 4.74 9.60
CA ILE A 77 -19.42 4.44 9.60
C ILE A 77 -18.64 5.45 8.74
N LYS A 78 -19.13 5.73 7.52
CA LYS A 78 -18.49 6.69 6.60
C LYS A 78 -18.53 8.10 7.17
N PHE A 79 -19.65 8.45 7.79
CA PHE A 79 -19.83 9.75 8.43
C PHE A 79 -18.90 9.93 9.63
N SER A 80 -18.85 8.95 10.53
CA SER A 80 -17.94 8.99 11.69
C SER A 80 -16.48 9.13 11.26
N PHE A 81 -16.07 8.40 10.22
CA PHE A 81 -14.72 8.49 9.68
C PHE A 81 -14.41 9.87 9.08
N LEU A 82 -15.36 10.48 8.35
CA LEU A 82 -15.23 11.84 7.84
C LEU A 82 -15.16 12.87 8.98
N CYS A 83 -15.99 12.76 10.01
CA CYS A 83 -15.90 13.64 11.19
C CYS A 83 -14.53 13.54 11.87
N LEU A 84 -14.00 12.33 12.01
CA LEU A 84 -12.70 12.08 12.61
C LEU A 84 -11.57 12.70 11.78
N PHE A 85 -11.68 12.67 10.45
CA PHE A 85 -10.75 13.39 9.58
C PHE A 85 -10.84 14.92 9.71
N VAL A 86 -12.07 15.46 9.77
CA VAL A 86 -12.28 16.91 9.99
C VAL A 86 -11.67 17.35 11.32
N LEU A 87 -11.84 16.55 12.39
CA LEU A 87 -11.17 16.80 13.67
C LEU A 87 -9.63 16.81 13.52
N GLY A 88 -9.08 15.88 12.73
CA GLY A 88 -7.67 15.87 12.37
C GLY A 88 -7.21 17.16 11.69
N ILE A 89 -7.98 17.70 10.74
CA ILE A 89 -7.70 19.00 10.10
C ILE A 89 -7.79 20.13 11.12
N CYS A 90 -8.82 20.14 11.98
CA CYS A 90 -8.96 21.17 13.01
C CYS A 90 -7.79 21.17 14.01
N SER A 91 -7.14 20.03 14.25
CA SER A 91 -5.98 19.94 15.13
C SER A 91 -4.78 20.76 14.65
N VAL A 92 -4.72 21.11 13.36
CA VAL A 92 -3.68 21.97 12.78
C VAL A 92 -3.65 23.34 13.46
N PHE A 93 -4.82 23.90 13.82
CA PHE A 93 -4.90 25.22 14.44
C PHE A 93 -4.33 25.29 15.86
N TRP A 94 -4.24 24.14 16.55
CA TRP A 94 -3.68 24.06 17.90
C TRP A 94 -2.19 23.67 17.88
N SER A 95 -1.65 23.31 16.73
CA SER A 95 -0.32 22.71 16.70
C SER A 95 0.80 23.74 16.82
N VAL A 96 1.75 23.46 17.70
CA VAL A 96 2.95 24.28 17.92
C VAL A 96 4.02 24.00 16.87
N ASN A 97 4.13 22.74 16.41
CA ASN A 97 5.16 22.34 15.45
C ASN A 97 4.53 22.08 14.09
N PHE A 98 4.65 23.05 13.18
CA PHE A 98 4.04 23.00 11.87
C PHE A 98 4.53 21.83 11.01
N ASP A 99 5.84 21.53 11.02
CA ASP A 99 6.44 20.45 10.23
C ASP A 99 5.91 19.08 10.67
N PHE A 100 5.83 18.85 11.98
CA PHE A 100 5.24 17.65 12.54
C PHE A 100 3.75 17.53 12.14
N THR A 101 3.04 18.65 12.14
CA THR A 101 1.62 18.71 11.80
C THR A 101 1.35 18.30 10.36
N ILE A 102 2.13 18.82 9.40
CA ILE A 102 2.00 18.47 7.98
C ILE A 102 2.20 16.97 7.79
N ASN A 103 3.25 16.40 8.40
CA ASN A 103 3.53 14.96 8.28
C ASN A 103 2.37 14.11 8.84
N LYS A 104 1.80 14.49 9.98
CA LYS A 104 0.64 13.79 10.53
C LYS A 104 -0.61 13.98 9.67
N LEU A 105 -0.85 15.19 9.17
CA LEU A 105 -1.97 15.46 8.27
C LEU A 105 -1.88 14.63 6.98
N LEU A 106 -0.69 14.45 6.43
CA LEU A 106 -0.47 13.60 5.25
C LEU A 106 -0.81 12.13 5.54
N LEU A 107 -0.46 11.62 6.73
CA LEU A 107 -0.87 10.28 7.16
C LEU A 107 -2.39 10.13 7.29
N TRP A 108 -3.06 11.14 7.86
CA TRP A 108 -4.53 11.18 7.90
C TRP A 108 -5.16 11.20 6.52
N LEU A 109 -4.58 11.95 5.57
CA LEU A 109 -5.03 12.02 4.19
C LEU A 109 -4.90 10.65 3.49
N ILE A 110 -3.77 9.95 3.69
CA ILE A 110 -3.57 8.59 3.18
C ILE A 110 -4.66 7.65 3.72
N ALA A 111 -4.95 7.71 5.02
CA ALA A 111 -5.97 6.87 5.64
C ALA A 111 -7.37 7.12 5.05
N VAL A 112 -7.75 8.38 4.81
CA VAL A 112 -9.02 8.71 4.15
C VAL A 112 -9.08 8.23 2.72
N PHE A 113 -8.05 8.50 1.92
CA PHE A 113 -8.07 8.09 0.52
C PHE A 113 -8.04 6.58 0.37
N SER A 114 -7.27 5.86 1.18
CA SER A 114 -7.27 4.40 1.20
C SER A 114 -8.61 3.83 1.62
N PHE A 115 -9.28 4.40 2.63
CA PHE A 115 -10.61 3.98 3.05
C PHE A 115 -11.65 4.21 1.95
N LEU A 116 -11.65 5.39 1.31
CA LEU A 116 -12.54 5.69 0.19
C LEU A 116 -12.29 4.80 -1.03
N LEU A 117 -11.01 4.54 -1.34
CA LEU A 117 -10.63 3.61 -2.40
C LEU A 117 -11.13 2.20 -2.08
N ALA A 118 -10.94 1.72 -0.85
CA ALA A 118 -11.39 0.39 -0.42
C ALA A 118 -12.91 0.23 -0.53
N LEU A 119 -13.69 1.27 -0.20
CA LEU A 119 -15.15 1.27 -0.39
C LEU A 119 -15.58 1.19 -1.87
N ASN A 120 -14.68 1.56 -2.79
CA ASN A 120 -14.94 1.55 -4.23
C ASN A 120 -14.44 0.26 -4.91
N LEU A 121 -13.76 -0.62 -4.18
CA LEU A 121 -13.34 -1.93 -4.68
C LEU A 121 -14.50 -2.93 -4.63
N SER A 122 -14.62 -3.76 -5.66
CA SER A 122 -15.56 -4.88 -5.63
C SER A 122 -14.97 -6.03 -4.81
N ILE A 123 -15.57 -6.29 -3.65
CA ILE A 123 -15.16 -7.37 -2.74
C ILE A 123 -15.74 -8.70 -3.26
N THR A 124 -15.13 -9.24 -4.31
CA THR A 124 -15.38 -10.61 -4.78
C THR A 124 -14.24 -11.52 -4.34
N TYR A 125 -14.50 -12.82 -4.21
CA TYR A 125 -13.48 -13.80 -3.80
C TYR A 125 -12.25 -13.79 -4.72
N GLU A 126 -12.45 -13.70 -6.04
CA GLU A 126 -11.36 -13.61 -7.03
C GLU A 126 -10.50 -12.36 -6.84
N ASN A 127 -11.15 -11.23 -6.56
CA ASN A 127 -10.50 -9.95 -6.35
C ASN A 127 -9.68 -9.95 -5.06
N LEU A 128 -10.18 -10.59 -4.00
CA LEU A 128 -9.47 -10.72 -2.74
C LEU A 128 -8.22 -11.59 -2.88
N ILE A 129 -8.30 -12.68 -3.66
CA ILE A 129 -7.12 -13.49 -4.03
C ILE A 129 -6.08 -12.64 -4.78
N LYS A 130 -6.52 -11.80 -5.74
CA LYS A 130 -5.60 -10.93 -6.50
C LYS A 130 -4.89 -9.92 -5.60
N ILE A 131 -5.61 -9.30 -4.65
CA ILE A 131 -5.02 -8.35 -3.68
C ILE A 131 -4.00 -9.08 -2.79
N ALA A 132 -4.35 -10.25 -2.27
CA ALA A 132 -3.46 -11.04 -1.42
C ALA A 132 -2.17 -11.42 -2.16
N TRP A 133 -2.26 -11.83 -3.43
CA TRP A 133 -1.07 -12.09 -4.25
C TRP A 133 -0.19 -10.86 -4.45
N GLY A 134 -0.79 -9.68 -4.68
CA GLY A 134 -0.04 -8.43 -4.79
C GLY A 134 0.76 -8.10 -3.52
N LEU A 135 0.14 -8.30 -2.35
CA LEU A 135 0.78 -8.07 -1.06
C LEU A 135 1.88 -9.11 -0.77
N ILE A 136 1.66 -10.39 -1.08
CA ILE A 136 2.69 -11.43 -0.90
C ILE A 136 3.88 -11.20 -1.83
N LEU A 137 3.65 -10.81 -3.08
CA LEU A 137 4.75 -10.47 -3.99
C LEU A 137 5.54 -9.26 -3.48
N SER A 138 4.86 -8.24 -2.95
CA SER A 138 5.50 -7.10 -2.29
C SER A 138 6.32 -7.56 -1.07
N ALA A 139 5.81 -8.46 -0.24
CA ALA A 139 6.54 -9.07 0.87
C ALA A 139 7.77 -9.87 0.42
N GLY A 140 7.67 -10.63 -0.67
CA GLY A 140 8.80 -11.34 -1.26
C GLY A 140 9.89 -10.39 -1.76
N ILE A 141 9.51 -9.31 -2.45
CA ILE A 141 10.44 -8.25 -2.84
C ILE A 141 11.08 -7.63 -1.60
N ILE A 142 10.29 -7.41 -0.54
CA ILE A 142 10.79 -6.88 0.73
C ILE A 142 11.90 -7.77 1.31
N ALA A 143 11.63 -9.07 1.38
CA ALA A 143 12.57 -10.07 1.87
C ALA A 143 13.83 -10.16 1.00
N VAL A 144 13.69 -10.24 -0.32
CA VAL A 144 14.83 -10.34 -1.25
C VAL A 144 15.75 -9.13 -1.15
N ILE A 145 15.18 -7.93 -1.10
CA ILE A 145 15.95 -6.69 -0.89
C ILE A 145 16.70 -6.77 0.45
N GLY A 146 16.02 -7.17 1.51
CA GLY A 146 16.62 -7.30 2.84
C GLY A 146 17.79 -8.29 2.88
N ILE A 147 17.59 -9.48 2.33
CA ILE A 147 18.64 -10.53 2.24
C ILE A 147 19.81 -10.02 1.39
N SER A 148 19.54 -9.40 0.24
CA SER A 148 20.57 -8.83 -0.64
C SER A 148 21.40 -7.77 0.08
N GLN A 149 20.76 -6.89 0.85
CA GLN A 149 21.47 -5.91 1.67
C GLN A 149 22.35 -6.58 2.73
N HIS A 150 21.88 -7.65 3.37
CA HIS A 150 22.67 -8.34 4.39
C HIS A 150 23.91 -9.04 3.82
N LEU A 151 23.80 -9.64 2.63
CA LEU A 151 24.86 -10.46 2.03
C LEU A 151 25.88 -9.65 1.22
N PHE A 152 25.44 -8.63 0.48
CA PHE A 152 26.29 -7.94 -0.50
C PHE A 152 26.65 -6.51 -0.09
N ASP A 153 25.96 -5.94 0.92
CA ASP A 153 26.03 -4.53 1.32
C ASP A 153 26.13 -3.56 0.11
N PRO A 154 25.21 -3.68 -0.88
CA PRO A 154 25.35 -2.99 -2.17
C PRO A 154 25.12 -1.47 -2.08
N PHE A 155 24.64 -0.98 -0.94
CA PHE A 155 24.35 0.42 -0.69
C PHE A 155 25.11 0.89 0.54
N SER A 156 25.78 2.04 0.46
CA SER A 156 26.47 2.69 1.59
C SER A 156 25.48 3.35 2.56
N LEU A 157 24.43 2.63 2.95
CA LEU A 157 23.44 3.10 3.91
C LEU A 157 23.91 2.72 5.32
N THR A 158 24.01 3.71 6.20
CA THR A 158 24.37 3.49 7.60
C THR A 158 23.32 2.60 8.27
N GLN A 159 23.66 1.33 8.50
CA GLN A 159 22.86 0.43 9.31
C GLN A 159 22.88 0.92 10.77
N ALA A 160 21.73 0.97 11.43
CA ALA A 160 21.67 1.37 12.84
C ALA A 160 22.44 0.40 13.76
N ALA A 161 22.51 -0.89 13.41
CA ALA A 161 23.38 -1.90 14.03
C ALA A 161 23.47 -3.18 13.16
N PRO A 162 24.64 -3.75 12.85
CA PRO A 162 24.75 -5.07 12.21
C PRO A 162 24.33 -6.20 13.18
N PRO A 163 23.70 -7.30 12.74
CA PRO A 163 23.30 -7.65 11.36
C PRO A 163 21.87 -7.15 11.06
N ALA A 164 21.75 -5.98 10.42
CA ALA A 164 20.45 -5.40 10.08
C ALA A 164 20.24 -5.29 8.57
N SER A 165 19.61 -6.31 7.98
CA SER A 165 18.93 -6.22 6.68
C SER A 165 17.87 -5.12 6.73
N THR A 166 18.03 -4.05 5.95
CA THR A 166 17.09 -2.95 6.00
C THR A 166 16.22 -2.87 4.76
N PHE A 167 14.99 -2.44 4.97
CA PHE A 167 14.26 -1.70 3.95
C PHE A 167 14.63 -0.22 4.00
N GLY A 168 15.93 0.05 4.18
CA GLY A 168 16.44 1.32 4.67
C GLY A 168 16.40 1.56 6.17
N ASN A 169 15.55 0.85 6.91
CA ASN A 169 15.67 0.64 8.35
C ASN A 169 15.03 -0.72 8.75
N LYS A 170 15.74 -1.61 9.46
CA LYS A 170 15.26 -2.99 9.76
C LYS A 170 14.02 -3.00 10.67
N ASN A 171 13.91 -2.03 11.58
CA ASN A 171 12.77 -1.95 12.51
C ASN A 171 11.44 -1.61 11.82
N MET A 172 11.48 -1.13 10.58
CA MET A 172 10.29 -0.79 9.79
C MET A 172 9.91 -1.82 8.73
N ALA A 173 10.79 -2.77 8.39
CA ALA A 173 10.51 -3.81 7.41
C ALA A 173 9.65 -4.94 7.98
N THR A 174 9.84 -5.23 9.27
CA THR A 174 9.12 -6.30 10.00
C THR A 174 7.64 -5.98 10.17
N GLN A 175 7.28 -4.72 10.41
CA GLN A 175 5.90 -4.28 10.59
C GLN A 175 4.97 -4.65 9.41
N PRO A 176 5.28 -4.29 8.14
CA PRO A 176 4.46 -4.68 7.01
C PRO A 176 4.50 -6.19 6.73
N LEU A 177 5.63 -6.89 6.95
CA LEU A 177 5.70 -8.35 6.76
C LEU A 177 4.77 -9.09 7.74
N VAL A 178 4.77 -8.72 9.02
CA VAL A 178 3.87 -9.29 10.03
C VAL A 178 2.40 -9.01 9.69
N LEU A 179 2.10 -7.84 9.13
CA LEU A 179 0.74 -7.51 8.69
C LEU A 179 0.27 -8.36 7.50
N ILE A 180 1.19 -8.78 6.63
CA ILE A 180 0.90 -9.61 5.44
C ILE A 180 0.80 -11.11 5.79
N LEU A 181 1.38 -11.53 6.91
CA LEU A 181 1.42 -12.94 7.34
C LEU A 181 0.05 -13.65 7.40
N PRO A 182 -1.05 -13.05 7.90
CA PRO A 182 -2.37 -13.68 7.84
C PRO A 182 -2.86 -13.98 6.41
N LEU A 183 -2.43 -13.18 5.42
CA LEU A 183 -2.83 -13.35 4.02
C LEU A 183 -2.14 -14.54 3.35
N ILE A 184 -0.94 -14.90 3.84
CA ILE A 184 -0.25 -16.13 3.44
C ILE A 184 -1.11 -17.34 3.80
N PHE A 185 -1.58 -17.42 5.04
CA PHE A 185 -2.46 -18.51 5.49
C PHE A 185 -3.77 -18.53 4.72
N PHE A 186 -4.36 -17.36 4.47
CA PHE A 186 -5.55 -17.24 3.63
C PHE A 186 -5.34 -17.85 2.23
N LEU A 187 -4.20 -17.59 1.58
CA LEU A 187 -3.91 -18.13 0.26
C LEU A 187 -3.58 -19.62 0.29
N LEU A 188 -2.88 -20.13 1.32
CA LEU A 188 -2.63 -21.57 1.47
C LEU A 188 -3.93 -22.38 1.63
N ILE A 189 -4.93 -21.84 2.32
CA ILE A 189 -6.22 -22.50 2.53
C ILE A 189 -7.15 -22.35 1.31
N SER A 190 -6.87 -21.40 0.41
CA SER A 190 -7.71 -21.13 -0.75
C SER A 190 -7.64 -22.25 -1.79
N LYS A 191 -8.81 -22.82 -2.15
CA LYS A 191 -8.95 -23.87 -3.19
C LYS A 191 -8.49 -23.45 -4.59
N ASN A 192 -8.33 -22.15 -4.85
CA ASN A 192 -7.99 -21.60 -6.17
C ASN A 192 -6.48 -21.59 -6.47
N ILE A 193 -5.66 -22.05 -5.51
CA ILE A 193 -4.21 -22.07 -5.63
C ILE A 193 -3.80 -23.52 -5.79
N GLN A 194 -3.48 -23.90 -7.02
CA GLN A 194 -3.02 -25.24 -7.37
C GLN A 194 -1.66 -25.16 -8.06
N ASP A 195 -0.92 -26.25 -7.97
CA ASP A 195 0.33 -26.51 -8.68
C ASP A 195 1.41 -25.44 -8.43
N LEU A 196 1.89 -24.80 -9.51
CA LEU A 196 3.00 -23.84 -9.49
C LEU A 196 2.78 -22.68 -8.50
N LYS A 197 1.53 -22.26 -8.31
CA LYS A 197 1.20 -21.16 -7.39
C LYS A 197 1.42 -21.54 -5.92
N VAL A 198 1.32 -22.81 -5.55
CA VAL A 198 1.64 -23.28 -4.19
C VAL A 198 3.15 -23.23 -3.97
N TRP A 199 3.93 -23.65 -4.98
CA TRP A 199 5.39 -23.61 -4.92
C TRP A 199 5.94 -22.18 -4.84
N THR A 200 5.39 -21.25 -5.63
CA THR A 200 5.80 -19.84 -5.52
C THR A 200 5.43 -19.24 -4.18
N LEU A 201 4.24 -19.58 -3.64
CA LEU A 201 3.81 -19.13 -2.32
C LEU A 201 4.74 -19.64 -1.23
N THR A 202 5.00 -20.95 -1.19
CA THR A 202 5.89 -21.57 -0.20
C THR A 202 7.32 -21.02 -0.25
N LEU A 203 7.85 -20.76 -1.45
CA LEU A 203 9.15 -20.10 -1.62
C LEU A 203 9.14 -18.69 -1.02
N ILE A 204 8.16 -17.86 -1.36
CA ILE A 204 8.07 -16.50 -0.81
C ILE A 204 7.92 -16.54 0.72
N THR A 205 7.12 -17.45 1.25
CA THR A 205 6.95 -17.59 2.71
C THR A 205 8.21 -18.06 3.42
N SER A 206 9.10 -18.78 2.74
CA SER A 206 10.40 -19.16 3.32
C SER A 206 11.39 -18.02 3.38
N LEU A 207 11.20 -16.98 2.55
CA LEU A 207 12.04 -15.79 2.53
C LEU A 207 11.60 -14.75 3.57
N VAL A 208 10.30 -14.70 3.87
CA VAL A 208 9.67 -13.76 4.81
C VAL A 208 9.80 -14.25 6.25
#